data_AF-A0AAE9EW51-F1
#
_entry.id   AF-A0AAE9EW51-F1
#
_cell.length_a   1.000
_cell.length_b   1.000
_cell.length_c   1.000
_cell.angle_alpha   90.00
_cell.angle_beta   90.00
_cell.angle_gamma   90.00
#
_symmetry.space_group_name_H-M   'P 1'
#
loop_
_entity.id
_entity.type
_entity.pdbx_description
1 polymer ?
#
loop_
_entity_poly.entity_id
_entity_poly.type
_entity_poly.pdbx_seq_one_letter_code
_entity_poly.pdbx_strand_id
1 'polypeptide(L)'
;MDANQDDQMEVDPNVTSQTVGSGMIKLMNTIPRHGHQKEDEMTTQEEAEYLRRKAEDEQIKKWDLKIEALIEKVNTARRDRVTEVIRMNKRRDNYDANIKKKQAHITASESLRERRRIEAKEDEEWRKMRRNRGKKSSWC
;
A
#
# COMPACT_ATOMS: atom_id res chain seq x y z
N MET A 1 35.87 26.09 -17.04
CA MET A 1 35.40 24.87 -16.37
C MET A 1 33.90 24.85 -16.58
N ASP A 2 33.50 24.13 -17.62
CA ASP A 2 32.10 24.00 -18.06
C ASP A 2 31.36 23.10 -17.08
N ALA A 3 30.26 23.61 -16.52
CA ALA A 3 29.27 22.80 -15.83
C ALA A 3 28.04 22.75 -16.73
N ASN A 4 27.94 21.63 -17.45
CA ASN A 4 26.84 21.30 -18.34
C ASN A 4 25.50 21.36 -17.58
N GLN A 5 24.55 21.99 -18.26
CA GLN A 5 23.12 21.96 -18.00
C GLN A 5 22.62 20.53 -18.14
N ASP A 6 22.19 19.91 -17.04
CA ASP A 6 21.24 18.82 -17.10
C ASP A 6 19.85 19.42 -16.97
N ASP A 7 19.20 19.63 -18.11
CA ASP A 7 17.78 19.91 -18.26
C ASP A 7 16.98 18.82 -17.55
N GLN A 8 16.59 19.09 -16.31
CA GLN A 8 15.56 18.34 -15.62
C GLN A 8 14.24 18.68 -16.33
N MET A 9 13.84 17.84 -17.28
CA MET A 9 12.46 17.85 -17.75
C MET A 9 11.56 17.49 -16.56
N GLU A 10 11.02 18.52 -15.91
CA GLU A 10 9.93 18.39 -14.95
C GLU A 10 8.74 17.80 -15.70
N VAL A 11 8.60 16.47 -15.60
CA VAL A 11 7.39 15.77 -16.02
C VAL A 11 6.33 16.15 -15.00
N ASP A 12 5.56 17.18 -15.35
CA ASP A 12 4.43 17.65 -14.57
C ASP A 12 3.52 16.45 -14.22
N PRO A 13 3.40 16.05 -12.93
CA PRO A 13 2.56 14.93 -12.52
C PRO A 13 1.06 15.26 -12.67
N ASN A 14 0.74 16.47 -13.12
CA ASN A 14 -0.60 16.94 -13.39
C ASN A 14 -1.09 16.69 -14.82
N VAL A 15 -0.58 15.65 -15.51
CA VAL A 15 -1.43 14.86 -16.43
C VAL A 15 -2.43 14.08 -15.57
N THR A 16 -3.21 14.85 -14.81
CA THR A 16 -4.48 14.47 -14.24
C THR A 16 -5.22 13.82 -15.37
N SER A 17 -5.51 12.54 -15.15
CA SER A 17 -6.49 11.80 -15.90
C SER A 17 -7.62 12.76 -16.23
N GLN A 18 -7.63 13.26 -17.46
CA GLN A 18 -8.88 13.65 -18.07
C GLN A 18 -9.69 12.38 -17.95
N THR A 19 -10.54 12.37 -16.94
CA THR A 19 -11.85 11.79 -16.97
C THR A 19 -12.44 12.26 -18.29
N VAL A 20 -12.05 11.58 -19.38
CA VAL A 20 -12.88 11.46 -20.57
C VAL A 20 -14.14 10.85 -20.00
N GLY A 21 -15.06 11.75 -19.65
CA GLY A 21 -16.39 11.39 -19.20
C GLY A 21 -16.86 10.36 -20.19
N SER A 22 -17.15 9.17 -19.68
CA SER A 22 -17.55 8.00 -20.46
C SER A 22 -18.97 8.22 -21.02
N GLY A 23 -19.19 9.31 -21.75
CA GLY A 23 -20.02 9.22 -22.93
C GLY A 23 -19.18 8.50 -23.96
N MET A 24 -19.18 7.14 -23.94
CA MET A 24 -18.56 6.34 -24.98
C MET A 24 -18.97 6.94 -26.32
N ILE A 25 -18.02 7.55 -27.02
CA ILE A 25 -18.29 8.16 -28.32
C ILE A 25 -18.65 7.00 -29.24
N LYS A 26 -19.92 6.92 -29.63
CA LYS A 26 -20.41 5.88 -30.53
C LYS A 26 -20.13 6.29 -31.97
N LEU A 27 -19.89 5.31 -32.84
CA LEU A 27 -19.91 5.57 -34.28
C LEU A 27 -21.30 6.08 -34.68
N MET A 28 -21.29 7.07 -35.55
CA MET A 28 -22.50 7.68 -36.09
C MET A 28 -22.89 6.98 -37.39
N ASN A 29 -24.18 7.04 -37.74
CA ASN A 29 -24.72 6.53 -38.99
C ASN A 29 -24.48 5.02 -39.19
N THR A 30 -24.94 4.18 -38.27
CA THR A 30 -24.87 2.71 -38.41
C THR A 30 -25.50 2.20 -39.71
N ILE A 31 -26.46 2.94 -40.27
CA ILE A 31 -27.04 2.73 -41.61
C ILE A 31 -26.51 3.83 -42.57
N PRO A 32 -26.22 3.54 -43.85
CA PRO A 32 -25.89 4.54 -44.86
C PRO A 32 -26.86 5.72 -44.83
N ARG A 33 -26.33 6.95 -44.78
CA ARG A 33 -27.11 8.16 -44.45
C ARG A 33 -28.25 8.46 -45.44
N HIS A 34 -28.09 8.02 -46.68
CA HIS A 34 -29.07 8.18 -47.76
C HIS A 34 -29.59 6.83 -48.27
N GLY A 35 -29.26 5.74 -47.58
CA GLY A 35 -29.72 4.40 -47.95
C GLY A 35 -31.08 4.07 -47.34
N HIS A 36 -31.61 2.93 -47.76
CA HIS A 36 -32.88 2.43 -47.24
C HIS A 36 -32.71 2.01 -45.77
N GLN A 37 -33.71 2.32 -44.93
CA GLN A 37 -33.64 2.02 -43.50
C GLN A 37 -33.92 0.54 -43.20
N LYS A 38 -34.68 -0.14 -44.06
CA LYS A 38 -34.92 -1.57 -43.96
C LYS A 38 -33.92 -2.31 -44.82
N GLU A 39 -33.32 -3.35 -44.24
CA GLU A 39 -32.32 -4.20 -44.88
C GLU A 39 -32.86 -4.84 -46.17
N ASP A 40 -34.12 -5.28 -46.15
CA ASP A 40 -34.80 -5.92 -47.30
C ASP A 40 -35.01 -4.99 -48.50
N GLU A 41 -34.93 -3.67 -48.29
CA GLU A 41 -35.12 -2.64 -49.32
C GLU A 41 -33.78 -2.02 -49.75
N MET A 42 -32.65 -2.42 -49.14
CA MET A 42 -31.33 -1.88 -49.48
C MET A 42 -30.85 -2.35 -50.85
N THR A 43 -30.18 -1.46 -51.56
CA THR A 43 -29.42 -1.85 -52.74
C THR A 43 -28.18 -2.67 -52.34
N THR A 44 -27.63 -3.46 -53.26
CA THR A 44 -26.41 -4.25 -53.01
C THR A 44 -25.22 -3.40 -52.53
N GLN A 45 -25.15 -2.13 -52.94
CA GLN A 45 -24.11 -1.20 -52.48
C GLN A 45 -24.37 -0.70 -51.05
N GLU A 46 -25.62 -0.43 -50.70
CA GLU A 46 -26.03 -0.02 -49.36
C GLU A 46 -25.84 -1.14 -48.34
N GLU A 47 -26.22 -2.37 -48.71
CA GLU A 47 -26.03 -3.56 -47.88
C GLU A 47 -24.54 -3.82 -47.60
N ALA A 48 -23.69 -3.73 -48.62
CA ALA A 48 -22.24 -3.89 -48.46
C ALA A 48 -21.64 -2.85 -47.51
N GLU A 49 -22.10 -1.60 -47.57
CA GLU A 49 -21.67 -0.54 -46.66
C GLU A 49 -22.23 -0.74 -45.24
N TYR A 50 -23.49 -1.14 -45.10
CA TYR A 50 -24.10 -1.48 -43.81
C TYR A 50 -23.31 -2.59 -43.10
N LEU A 51 -22.95 -3.66 -43.81
CA LEU A 51 -22.13 -4.75 -43.28
C LEU A 51 -20.74 -4.29 -42.84
N ARG A 52 -20.10 -3.38 -43.61
CA ARG A 52 -18.83 -2.77 -43.20
C ARG A 52 -18.95 -2.00 -41.89
N ARG A 53 -19.96 -1.13 -41.77
CA ARG A 53 -20.20 -0.34 -40.54
C ARG A 53 -20.52 -1.21 -39.33
N LYS A 54 -21.26 -2.30 -39.53
CA LYS A 54 -21.50 -3.30 -38.49
C LYS A 54 -20.19 -3.96 -38.01
N ALA A 55 -19.28 -4.28 -38.94
CA ALA A 55 -17.96 -4.81 -38.59
C ALA A 55 -17.09 -3.78 -37.84
N GLU A 56 -17.18 -2.50 -38.20
CA GLU A 56 -16.53 -1.39 -37.47
C GLU A 56 -17.06 -1.28 -36.04
N ASP A 57 -18.38 -1.32 -35.85
CA ASP A 57 -19.03 -1.33 -34.54
C ASP A 57 -18.56 -2.52 -33.68
N GLU A 58 -18.47 -3.71 -34.28
CA GLU A 58 -17.96 -4.90 -33.59
C GLU A 58 -16.50 -4.77 -33.19
N GLN A 59 -15.69 -4.13 -34.03
CA GLN A 59 -14.28 -3.90 -33.74
C GLN A 59 -14.10 -2.94 -32.56
N ILE A 60 -14.89 -1.89 -32.49
CA ILE A 60 -14.89 -0.96 -31.35
C ILE A 60 -15.32 -1.68 -30.07
N LYS A 61 -16.40 -2.46 -30.12
CA LYS A 61 -16.83 -3.28 -28.96
C LYS A 61 -15.70 -4.19 -28.47
N LYS A 62 -14.92 -4.79 -29.38
CA LYS A 62 -13.76 -5.62 -29.00
C LYS A 62 -12.67 -4.79 -28.30
N TRP A 63 -12.45 -3.54 -28.71
CA TRP A 63 -11.51 -2.65 -28.04
C TRP A 63 -12.02 -2.21 -26.68
N ASP A 64 -13.29 -1.86 -26.56
CA ASP A 64 -13.92 -1.49 -25.28
C ASP A 64 -13.79 -2.62 -24.25
N LEU A 65 -14.10 -3.86 -24.65
CA LEU A 65 -13.93 -5.04 -23.79
C LEU A 65 -12.47 -5.25 -23.35
N LYS A 66 -11.50 -4.97 -24.23
CA LYS A 66 -10.07 -5.04 -23.86
C LYS A 66 -9.70 -3.96 -22.84
N ILE A 67 -10.23 -2.75 -23.02
CA ILE A 67 -10.02 -1.64 -22.08
C ILE A 67 -10.60 -1.98 -20.71
N GLU A 68 -11.84 -2.47 -20.66
CA GLU A 68 -12.48 -2.91 -19.41
C GLU A 68 -11.66 -4.01 -18.70
N ALA A 69 -11.19 -5.01 -19.45
CA ALA A 69 -10.36 -6.07 -18.91
C ALA A 69 -9.02 -5.55 -18.35
N LEU A 70 -8.41 -4.53 -18.98
CA LEU A 70 -7.20 -3.88 -18.48
C LEU A 70 -7.48 -3.06 -17.21
N ILE A 71 -8.60 -2.33 -17.17
CA ILE A 71 -9.02 -1.58 -15.98
C ILE A 71 -9.20 -2.53 -14.79
N GLU A 72 -9.83 -3.69 -14.99
CA GLU A 72 -10.01 -4.66 -13.91
C GLU A 72 -8.69 -5.23 -13.39
N LYS A 73 -7.72 -5.47 -14.27
CA LYS A 73 -6.35 -5.86 -13.88
C LYS A 73 -5.67 -4.78 -13.05
N VAL A 74 -5.78 -3.51 -13.46
CA VAL A 74 -5.23 -2.38 -12.70
C VAL A 74 -5.89 -2.26 -11.33
N ASN A 75 -7.21 -2.40 -11.26
CA ASN A 75 -7.95 -2.37 -10.00
C ASN A 75 -7.52 -3.51 -9.06
N THR A 76 -7.32 -4.70 -9.60
CA THR A 76 -6.81 -5.85 -8.83
C THR A 76 -5.40 -5.59 -8.31
N ALA A 77 -4.47 -5.14 -9.15
CA ALA A 77 -3.12 -4.79 -8.72
C ALA A 77 -3.11 -3.69 -7.63
N ARG A 78 -4.02 -2.72 -7.72
CA ARG A 78 -4.21 -1.69 -6.67
C ARG A 78 -4.65 -2.32 -5.35
N ARG A 79 -5.63 -3.24 -5.37
CA ARG A 79 -6.09 -3.96 -4.17
C ARG A 79 -4.99 -4.82 -3.56
N ASP A 80 -4.20 -5.51 -4.38
CA ASP A 80 -3.09 -6.36 -3.92
C ASP A 80 -2.02 -5.53 -3.21
N ARG A 81 -1.62 -4.39 -3.80
CA ARG A 81 -0.69 -3.45 -3.16
C ARG A 81 -1.22 -3.00 -1.80
N VAL A 82 -2.48 -2.59 -1.71
CA VAL A 82 -3.08 -2.13 -0.44
C VAL A 82 -3.02 -3.23 0.62
N THR A 83 -3.39 -4.46 0.24
CA THR A 83 -3.36 -5.63 1.13
C THR A 83 -1.96 -5.91 1.64
N GLU A 84 -0.96 -5.85 0.76
CA GLU A 84 0.44 -6.07 1.12
C GLU A 84 0.97 -4.98 2.07
N VAL A 85 0.62 -3.71 1.84
CA VAL A 85 1.00 -2.61 2.73
C VAL A 85 0.40 -2.82 4.14
N ILE A 86 -0.87 -3.20 4.23
CA ILE A 86 -1.53 -3.51 5.51
C ILE A 86 -0.78 -4.65 6.23
N ARG A 87 -0.43 -5.72 5.50
CA ARG A 87 0.32 -6.86 6.04
C ARG A 87 1.69 -6.43 6.56
N MET A 88 2.41 -5.60 5.81
CA MET A 88 3.72 -5.08 6.22
C MET A 88 3.63 -4.21 7.47
N ASN A 89 2.65 -3.32 7.56
CA ASN A 89 2.44 -2.47 8.73
C ASN A 89 2.15 -3.31 9.97
N LYS A 90 1.23 -4.28 9.88
CA LYS A 90 0.96 -5.21 10.98
C LYS A 90 2.21 -5.97 11.45
N ARG A 91 3.07 -6.38 10.51
CA ARG A 91 4.34 -7.04 10.84
C ARG A 91 5.29 -6.09 11.58
N ARG A 92 5.38 -4.82 11.15
CA ARG A 92 6.20 -3.79 11.80
C ARG A 92 5.69 -3.50 13.21
N ASP A 93 4.39 -3.30 13.39
CA ASP A 93 3.79 -3.05 14.70
C ASP A 93 4.09 -4.18 15.70
N ASN A 94 3.97 -5.44 15.25
CA ASN A 94 4.31 -6.60 16.06
C ASN A 94 5.79 -6.63 16.45
N TYR A 95 6.68 -6.24 15.54
CA TYR A 95 8.11 -6.19 15.80
C TYR A 95 8.44 -5.12 16.85
N ASP A 96 7.90 -3.91 16.70
CA ASP A 96 8.10 -2.80 17.64
C ASP A 96 7.54 -3.12 19.02
N ALA A 97 6.36 -3.75 19.07
CA ALA A 97 5.78 -4.24 20.33
C ALA A 97 6.70 -5.26 21.03
N ASN A 98 7.33 -6.16 20.26
CA ASN A 98 8.26 -7.14 20.82
C ASN A 98 9.56 -6.51 21.31
N ILE A 99 10.10 -5.52 20.61
CA ILE A 99 11.25 -4.74 21.09
C ILE A 99 10.90 -4.07 22.42
N LYS A 100 9.76 -3.38 22.49
CA LYS A 100 9.32 -2.70 23.71
C LYS A 100 9.17 -3.67 24.89
N LYS A 101 8.60 -4.86 24.66
CA LYS A 101 8.50 -5.92 25.67
C LYS A 101 9.87 -6.40 26.15
N LYS A 102 10.82 -6.65 25.23
CA LYS A 102 12.18 -7.06 25.59
C LYS A 102 12.89 -5.99 26.41
N GLN A 103 12.78 -4.72 26.00
CA GLN A 103 13.38 -3.62 26.74
C GLN A 103 12.79 -3.49 28.14
N ALA A 104 11.47 -3.58 28.27
CA ALA A 104 10.79 -3.56 29.57
C ALA A 104 11.23 -4.72 30.48
N HIS A 105 11.43 -5.92 29.92
CA HIS A 105 11.94 -7.06 30.67
C HIS A 105 13.38 -6.84 31.15
N ILE A 106 14.26 -6.28 30.31
CA ILE A 106 15.64 -5.97 30.67
C ILE A 106 15.66 -4.95 31.81
N THR A 107 14.95 -3.83 31.67
CA THR A 107 14.92 -2.78 32.70
C THR A 107 14.32 -3.27 34.02
N ALA A 108 13.27 -4.09 33.97
CA ALA A 108 12.70 -4.72 35.16
C ALA A 108 13.69 -5.72 35.82
N SER A 109 14.44 -6.47 35.02
CA SER A 109 15.46 -7.40 35.53
C SER A 109 16.64 -6.66 36.18
N GLU A 110 17.06 -5.54 35.60
CA GLU A 110 18.13 -4.71 36.14
C GLU A 110 17.73 -4.04 37.46
N SER A 111 16.52 -3.48 37.54
CA SER A 111 16.03 -2.87 38.79
C SER A 111 15.88 -3.90 39.91
N LEU A 112 15.45 -5.12 39.60
CA LEU A 112 15.41 -6.24 40.55
C LEU A 112 16.81 -6.64 41.03
N ARG A 113 17.79 -6.72 40.13
CA ARG A 113 19.18 -7.02 40.50
C ARG A 113 19.77 -5.94 41.40
N GLU A 114 19.49 -4.67 41.10
CA GLU A 114 19.99 -3.56 41.91
C GLU A 114 19.36 -3.56 43.31
N ARG A 115 18.05 -3.77 43.39
CA ARG A 115 17.35 -3.92 44.68
C ARG A 115 17.96 -5.02 45.53
N ARG A 116 18.21 -6.20 44.95
CA ARG A 116 18.85 -7.32 45.66
C ARG A 116 20.27 -6.99 46.14
N ARG A 117 21.03 -6.18 45.38
CA ARG A 117 22.37 -5.73 45.81
C ARG A 117 22.29 -4.76 46.99
N ILE A 118 21.33 -3.85 46.98
CA ILE A 118 21.10 -2.90 48.07
C ILE A 118 20.71 -3.67 49.33
N GLU A 119 19.69 -4.53 49.25
CA GLU A 119 19.25 -5.37 50.38
C GLU A 119 20.40 -6.22 50.95
N ALA A 120 21.24 -6.81 50.09
CA ALA A 120 22.41 -7.58 50.55
C ALA A 120 23.47 -6.74 51.26
N LYS A 121 23.70 -5.49 50.81
CA LYS A 121 24.61 -4.55 51.47
C LYS A 121 24.06 -4.14 52.84
N GLU A 122 22.78 -3.80 52.91
CA GLU A 122 22.09 -3.43 54.15
C GLU A 122 22.16 -4.59 55.17
N ASP A 123 21.88 -5.82 54.75
CA ASP A 123 22.01 -7.01 55.59
C ASP A 123 23.43 -7.24 56.11
N GLU A 124 24.44 -6.98 55.27
CA GLU A 124 25.84 -7.11 55.68
C GLU A 124 26.24 -6.03 56.68
N GLU A 125 25.81 -4.79 56.48
CA GLU A 125 25.99 -3.69 57.42
C GLU A 125 25.31 -4.00 58.77
N TRP A 126 24.07 -4.52 58.73
CA TRP A 126 23.35 -4.94 59.92
C TRP A 126 24.08 -6.06 60.67
N ARG A 127 24.59 -7.05 59.94
CA ARG A 127 25.43 -8.13 60.51
C ARG A 127 26.73 -7.61 61.12
N LYS A 128 27.38 -6.60 60.52
CA LYS A 128 28.58 -5.95 61.08
C LYS A 128 28.24 -5.17 62.36
N MET A 129 27.17 -4.39 62.36
CA MET A 129 26.69 -3.66 63.53
C MET A 129 26.39 -4.60 64.70
N ARG A 130 25.69 -5.72 64.45
CA ARG A 130 25.39 -6.72 65.47
C ARG A 130 26.66 -7.35 66.07
N ARG A 131 27.64 -7.70 65.23
CA ARG A 131 28.95 -8.22 65.68
C ARG A 131 29.70 -7.22 66.56
N ASN A 132 29.70 -5.94 66.19
CA ASN A 132 30.33 -4.88 66.98
C ASN A 132 29.62 -4.63 68.31
N ARG A 133 28.30 -4.79 68.36
CA ARG A 133 27.50 -4.65 69.60
C ARG A 133 27.77 -5.80 70.58
N GLY A 134 27.88 -7.04 70.10
CA GLY A 134 28.23 -8.21 70.93
C GLY A 134 29.66 -8.19 71.47
N LYS A 135 30.61 -7.55 70.77
CA LYS A 135 31.98 -7.33 71.27
C LYS A 135 32.06 -6.28 72.38
N LYS A 136 31.19 -5.27 72.35
CA LYS A 136 31.12 -4.24 73.40
C LYS A 136 30.51 -4.76 74.71
N SER A 137 29.67 -5.79 74.67
CA SER A 137 29.08 -6.39 75.88
C SER A 137 29.91 -7.51 76.51
N SER A 138 30.99 -7.97 75.87
CA SER A 138 31.86 -9.03 76.41
C SER A 138 33.11 -8.49 77.15
N TRP A 139 33.17 -7.17 77.36
CA TRP A 139 34.26 -6.43 78.02
C TRP A 139 33.73 -5.64 79.23
N CYS A 140 32.74 -6.18 79.93
CA CYS A 140 32.30 -5.73 81.25
C CYS A 140 32.17 -6.93 82.17
#